data_AF-A0AAW3TVE7-F1
#
_entry.id   AF-A0AAW3TVE7-F1
#
_cell.length_a   1.000
_cell.length_b   1.000
_cell.length_c   1.000
_cell.angle_alpha   90.00
_cell.angle_beta   90.00
_cell.angle_gamma   90.00
#
_symmetry.space_group_name_H-M   'P 1'
#
loop_
_entity.id
_entity.type
_entity.pdbx_description
1 polymer ?
#
loop_
_entity_poly.entity_id
_entity_poly.type
_entity_poly.pdbx_seq_one_letter_code
_entity_poly.pdbx_strand_id
1 'polypeptide(L)'
;MTQLDIDFTARPIVVRAVVITPRRSMQKTRAIQAALAQQLARPVRLNLDQILLGAGADALAAQREELRQAGEATNTAAQHVTDLANSIALITGVAPDAVTIDRDHHRAIAPAAPLPGATVATYRMLERRAAQQSEDWDVAIVPPQGPLPEIVFADGSDTLDADAGDAVATSAWAARRWNVSTLAVPGLPAGAPPANPNLDTRRALSIAAALRQQGVAATPAPAAGRRFALTPAATPAP
;
A
#
# COMPACT_ATOMS: atom_id res chain seq x y z
N MET A 1 -32.30 37.22 -13.86
CA MET A 1 -31.94 38.37 -14.72
C MET A 1 -32.79 38.31 -15.97
N THR A 2 -33.41 39.41 -16.37
CA THR A 2 -34.18 39.53 -17.62
C THR A 2 -33.57 40.67 -18.43
N GLN A 3 -33.03 40.37 -19.60
CA GLN A 3 -32.50 41.37 -20.54
C GLN A 3 -33.53 41.57 -21.65
N LEU A 4 -33.96 42.81 -21.80
CA LEU A 4 -34.97 43.23 -22.77
C LEU A 4 -34.29 44.16 -23.78
N ASP A 5 -34.28 43.79 -25.06
CA ASP A 5 -33.72 44.61 -26.12
C ASP A 5 -34.84 44.93 -27.13
N ILE A 6 -35.08 46.21 -27.36
CA ILE A 6 -36.17 46.68 -28.23
C ILE A 6 -35.59 47.59 -29.31
N ASP A 7 -35.74 47.17 -30.56
CA ASP A 7 -35.31 47.94 -31.72
C ASP A 7 -36.50 48.74 -32.31
N PHE A 8 -36.52 50.05 -32.04
CA PHE A 8 -37.65 50.93 -32.35
C PHE A 8 -37.63 51.52 -33.78
N THR A 9 -36.57 51.32 -34.56
CA THR A 9 -36.44 51.88 -35.91
C THR A 9 -36.90 50.91 -37.01
N ALA A 10 -37.13 49.63 -36.71
CA ALA A 10 -37.64 48.65 -37.65
C ALA A 10 -39.16 48.82 -37.94
N ARG A 11 -39.54 48.69 -39.22
CA ARG A 11 -40.95 48.54 -39.63
C ARG A 11 -41.15 47.11 -40.16
N PRO A 12 -41.83 46.19 -39.43
CA PRO A 12 -42.43 46.33 -38.10
C PRO A 12 -41.43 46.18 -36.93
N ILE A 13 -41.80 46.69 -35.74
CA ILE A 13 -40.96 46.70 -34.53
C ILE A 13 -40.71 45.26 -34.07
N VAL A 14 -39.43 44.93 -33.80
CA VAL A 14 -38.99 43.62 -33.33
C VAL A 14 -38.59 43.74 -31.86
N VAL A 15 -39.24 42.95 -31.00
CA VAL A 15 -38.93 42.88 -29.56
C VAL A 15 -38.38 41.49 -29.25
N ARG A 16 -37.17 41.41 -28.70
CA ARG A 16 -36.56 40.16 -28.26
C ARG A 16 -36.39 40.19 -26.75
N ALA A 17 -37.03 39.23 -26.07
CA ALA A 17 -37.05 39.16 -24.61
C ALA A 17 -36.75 37.73 -24.16
N VAL A 18 -35.75 37.57 -23.27
CA VAL A 18 -35.46 36.29 -22.61
C VAL A 18 -36.02 36.35 -21.19
N VAL A 19 -37.01 35.50 -20.89
CA VAL A 19 -37.70 35.48 -19.60
C VAL A 19 -37.50 34.11 -18.95
N ILE A 20 -36.97 34.11 -17.73
CA ILE A 20 -36.79 32.90 -16.91
C ILE A 20 -38.00 32.79 -15.98
N THR A 21 -38.94 31.88 -16.27
CA THR A 21 -40.20 31.71 -15.51
C THR A 21 -40.44 30.25 -15.10
N PRO A 22 -40.90 29.97 -13.85
CA PRO A 22 -41.28 28.62 -13.42
C PRO A 22 -42.46 28.04 -14.23
N ARG A 23 -42.48 26.72 -14.45
CA ARG A 23 -43.46 25.99 -15.30
C ARG A 23 -44.94 26.29 -15.01
N ARG A 24 -45.30 26.70 -13.79
CA ARG A 24 -46.69 26.98 -13.40
C ARG A 24 -47.22 28.34 -13.90
N SER A 25 -46.34 29.22 -14.40
CA SER A 25 -46.68 30.58 -14.83
C SER A 25 -46.41 30.81 -16.32
N MET A 26 -46.41 29.75 -17.14
CA MET A 26 -46.28 29.86 -18.61
C MET A 26 -47.51 30.56 -19.20
N GLN A 27 -47.44 31.88 -19.35
CA GLN A 27 -48.44 32.65 -20.10
C GLN A 27 -48.23 32.46 -21.61
N LYS A 28 -49.33 32.18 -22.32
CA LYS A 28 -49.32 31.95 -23.77
C LYS A 28 -48.83 33.22 -24.49
N THR A 29 -47.72 33.12 -25.24
CA THR A 29 -47.08 34.22 -25.98
C THR A 29 -48.05 35.07 -26.80
N ARG A 30 -49.12 34.46 -27.33
CA ARG A 30 -50.17 35.18 -28.08
C ARG A 30 -50.93 36.22 -27.26
N ALA A 31 -51.17 35.99 -25.97
CA ALA A 31 -51.91 36.92 -25.12
C ALA A 31 -51.10 38.20 -24.85
N ILE A 32 -49.80 38.05 -24.62
CA ILE A 32 -48.88 39.17 -24.39
C ILE A 32 -48.69 39.97 -25.70
N GLN A 33 -48.56 39.29 -26.84
CA GLN A 33 -48.43 39.95 -28.14
C GLN A 33 -49.67 40.79 -28.50
N ALA A 34 -50.88 40.29 -28.21
CA ALA A 34 -52.11 41.02 -28.45
C ALA A 34 -52.24 42.27 -27.56
N ALA A 35 -51.89 42.16 -26.28
CA ALA A 35 -51.90 43.28 -25.35
C ALA A 35 -50.88 44.38 -25.74
N LEU A 36 -49.68 43.97 -26.17
CA LEU A 36 -48.64 44.91 -26.61
C LEU A 36 -49.01 45.61 -27.93
N ALA A 37 -49.62 44.91 -28.88
CA ALA A 37 -50.08 45.49 -30.14
C ALA A 37 -51.21 46.51 -29.94
N GLN A 38 -52.10 46.28 -28.95
CA GLN A 38 -53.14 47.24 -28.58
C GLN A 38 -52.58 48.51 -27.93
N GLN A 39 -51.58 48.39 -27.05
CA GLN A 39 -51.00 49.58 -26.40
C GLN A 39 -50.08 50.40 -27.32
N LEU A 40 -49.38 49.77 -28.28
CA LEU A 40 -48.47 50.48 -29.20
C LEU A 40 -49.12 50.90 -30.53
N ALA A 41 -50.40 50.55 -30.76
CA ALA A 41 -51.16 50.83 -31.99
C ALA A 41 -50.42 50.46 -33.30
N ARG A 42 -49.49 49.49 -33.23
CA ARG A 42 -48.64 49.05 -34.33
C ARG A 42 -48.42 47.54 -34.25
N PRO A 43 -48.26 46.83 -35.38
CA PRO A 43 -48.01 45.39 -35.38
C PRO A 43 -46.61 45.09 -34.83
N VAL A 44 -46.53 44.27 -33.78
CA VAL A 44 -45.28 43.82 -33.15
C VAL A 44 -45.12 42.31 -33.36
N ARG A 45 -43.92 41.87 -33.77
CA ARG A 45 -43.52 40.45 -33.82
C ARG A 45 -42.68 40.14 -32.58
N LEU A 46 -43.18 39.24 -31.74
CA LEU A 46 -42.55 38.83 -30.48
C LEU A 46 -42.03 37.40 -30.62
N ASN A 47 -40.72 37.19 -30.43
CA ASN A 47 -40.09 35.87 -30.48
C ASN A 47 -39.52 35.57 -29.09
N LEU A 48 -39.98 34.48 -28.46
CA LEU A 48 -39.72 34.18 -27.05
C LEU A 48 -39.03 32.82 -26.92
N ASP A 49 -37.73 32.82 -26.66
CA ASP A 49 -36.95 31.60 -26.42
C ASP A 49 -36.95 31.28 -24.92
N GLN A 50 -37.48 30.12 -24.54
CA GLN A 50 -37.60 29.68 -23.14
C GLN A 50 -36.68 28.49 -22.87
N ILE A 51 -35.74 28.64 -21.94
CA ILE A 51 -34.82 27.58 -21.50
C ILE A 51 -35.39 26.94 -20.23
N LEU A 52 -35.55 25.62 -20.26
CA LEU A 52 -36.14 24.84 -19.17
C LEU A 52 -35.03 24.33 -18.22
N LEU A 53 -34.96 24.85 -16.99
CA LEU A 53 -34.06 24.34 -15.94
C LEU A 53 -34.76 23.25 -15.12
N GLY A 54 -34.36 21.99 -15.30
CA GLY A 54 -34.85 20.86 -14.52
C GLY A 54 -34.02 20.62 -13.26
N ALA A 55 -34.27 21.37 -12.18
CA ALA A 55 -33.66 21.09 -10.88
C ALA A 55 -34.29 19.82 -10.25
N GLY A 56 -33.61 18.67 -10.31
CA GLY A 56 -33.95 17.51 -9.48
C GLY A 56 -33.66 16.11 -10.07
N ALA A 57 -33.74 15.93 -11.39
CA ALA A 57 -33.45 14.63 -12.02
C ALA A 57 -31.95 14.35 -12.12
N ASP A 58 -31.16 15.39 -12.41
CA ASP A 58 -29.70 15.28 -12.56
C ASP A 58 -28.99 15.05 -11.22
N ALA A 59 -29.51 15.62 -10.12
CA ALA A 59 -28.93 15.44 -8.78
C ALA A 59 -29.10 13.99 -8.27
N LEU A 60 -30.26 13.38 -8.49
CA LEU A 60 -30.52 11.97 -8.15
C LEU A 60 -29.76 11.00 -9.05
N ALA A 61 -29.53 11.34 -10.32
CA ALA A 61 -28.70 10.57 -11.23
C ALA A 61 -27.22 10.67 -10.85
N ALA A 62 -26.73 11.87 -10.54
CA ALA A 62 -25.36 12.09 -10.05
C ALA A 62 -25.10 11.31 -8.74
N GLN A 63 -26.02 11.38 -7.77
CA GLN A 63 -25.86 10.66 -6.50
C GLN A 63 -25.90 9.13 -6.66
N ARG A 64 -26.70 8.60 -7.60
CA ARG A 64 -26.69 7.15 -7.91
C ARG A 64 -25.39 6.73 -8.58
N GLU A 65 -24.85 7.56 -9.47
CA GLU A 65 -23.57 7.29 -10.12
C GLU A 65 -22.42 7.36 -9.12
N GLU A 66 -22.42 8.31 -8.17
CA GLU A 66 -21.45 8.37 -7.07
C GLU A 66 -21.48 7.11 -6.20
N LEU A 67 -22.68 6.61 -5.83
CA LEU A 67 -22.83 5.36 -5.08
C LEU A 67 -22.35 4.14 -5.90
N ARG A 68 -22.62 4.12 -7.20
CA ARG A 68 -22.18 3.05 -8.10
C ARG A 68 -20.65 3.04 -8.22
N GLN A 69 -20.02 4.19 -8.43
CA GLN A 69 -18.58 4.34 -8.50
C GLN A 69 -17.89 4.00 -7.17
N ALA A 70 -18.47 4.41 -6.04
CA ALA A 70 -17.96 4.04 -4.71
C ALA A 70 -18.03 2.52 -4.48
N GLY A 71 -19.12 1.87 -4.92
CA GLY A 71 -19.26 0.42 -4.87
C GLY A 71 -18.29 -0.33 -5.80
N GLU A 72 -18.10 0.17 -7.02
CA GLU A 72 -17.14 -0.40 -7.98
C GLU A 72 -15.70 -0.29 -7.48
N ALA A 73 -15.30 0.87 -6.98
CA ALA A 73 -13.96 1.08 -6.41
C ALA A 73 -13.71 0.18 -5.19
N THR A 74 -14.74 -0.06 -4.37
CA THR A 74 -14.65 -0.96 -3.21
C THR A 74 -14.49 -2.41 -3.67
N ASN A 75 -15.25 -2.84 -4.67
CA ASN A 75 -15.19 -4.21 -5.20
C ASN A 75 -13.86 -4.51 -5.90
N THR A 76 -13.36 -3.60 -6.74
CA THR A 76 -12.06 -3.78 -7.40
C THR A 76 -10.94 -3.84 -6.37
N ALA A 77 -10.96 -2.96 -5.36
CA ALA A 77 -9.97 -2.98 -4.29
C ALA A 77 -10.07 -4.23 -3.40
N ALA A 78 -11.24 -4.85 -3.26
CA ALA A 78 -11.40 -6.13 -2.58
C ALA A 78 -10.84 -7.30 -3.40
N GLN A 79 -11.07 -7.28 -4.72
CA GLN A 79 -10.51 -8.26 -5.66
C GLN A 79 -8.99 -8.23 -5.69
N HIS A 80 -8.39 -7.04 -5.82
CA HIS A 80 -6.92 -6.88 -5.80
C HIS A 80 -6.27 -7.46 -4.54
N VAL A 81 -6.89 -7.25 -3.37
CA VAL A 81 -6.38 -7.82 -2.11
C VAL A 81 -6.52 -9.33 -2.07
N THR A 82 -7.60 -9.87 -2.63
CA THR A 82 -7.80 -11.33 -2.74
C THR A 82 -6.77 -11.96 -3.67
N ASP A 83 -6.48 -11.32 -4.81
CA ASP A 83 -5.46 -11.78 -5.76
C ASP A 83 -4.05 -11.74 -5.16
N LEU A 84 -3.76 -10.71 -4.37
CA LEU A 84 -2.52 -10.61 -3.60
C LEU A 84 -2.42 -11.74 -2.55
N ALA A 85 -3.49 -11.98 -1.79
CA ALA A 85 -3.55 -13.05 -0.79
C ALA A 85 -3.27 -14.41 -1.46
N ASN A 86 -3.91 -14.69 -2.59
CA ASN A 86 -3.73 -15.92 -3.35
C ASN A 86 -2.30 -16.07 -3.88
N SER A 87 -1.70 -14.98 -4.37
CA SER A 87 -0.32 -14.98 -4.86
C SER A 87 0.69 -15.25 -3.74
N ILE A 88 0.53 -14.59 -2.59
CA ILE A 88 1.37 -14.80 -1.41
C ILE A 88 1.19 -16.21 -0.84
N ALA A 89 -0.05 -16.69 -0.75
CA ALA A 89 -0.40 -18.04 -0.34
C ALA A 89 0.30 -19.10 -1.20
N LEU A 90 0.31 -18.91 -2.53
CA LEU A 90 1.00 -19.79 -3.46
C LEU A 90 2.53 -19.82 -3.23
N ILE A 91 3.15 -18.67 -2.95
CA ILE A 91 4.59 -18.56 -2.71
C ILE A 91 4.98 -19.19 -1.36
N THR A 92 4.16 -19.00 -0.34
CA THR A 92 4.41 -19.45 1.04
C THR A 92 3.93 -20.87 1.33
N GLY A 93 3.11 -21.44 0.43
CA GLY A 93 2.56 -22.78 0.55
C GLY A 93 1.47 -22.91 1.63
N VAL A 94 0.82 -21.80 2.01
CA VAL A 94 -0.28 -21.80 2.99
C VAL A 94 -1.60 -21.44 2.33
N ALA A 95 -2.71 -21.61 3.05
CA ALA A 95 -4.01 -21.16 2.59
C ALA A 95 -4.10 -19.62 2.56
N PRO A 96 -4.87 -19.00 1.64
CA PRO A 96 -5.08 -17.56 1.62
C PRO A 96 -5.59 -17.00 2.96
N ASP A 97 -6.39 -17.77 3.70
CA ASP A 97 -6.93 -17.39 5.02
C ASP A 97 -5.84 -17.26 6.11
N ALA A 98 -4.66 -17.85 5.90
CA ALA A 98 -3.51 -17.71 6.81
C ALA A 98 -2.68 -16.45 6.51
N VAL A 99 -2.96 -15.74 5.42
CA VAL A 99 -2.29 -14.49 5.04
C VAL A 99 -3.02 -13.33 5.71
N THR A 100 -2.32 -12.60 6.56
CA THR A 100 -2.83 -11.38 7.19
C THR A 100 -2.50 -10.19 6.29
N ILE A 101 -3.52 -9.48 5.81
CA ILE A 101 -3.35 -8.29 4.97
C ILE A 101 -3.86 -7.06 5.70
N ASP A 102 -2.96 -6.12 5.95
CA ASP A 102 -3.23 -4.77 6.42
C ASP A 102 -3.31 -3.84 5.21
N ARG A 103 -4.53 -3.45 4.87
CA ARG A 103 -4.83 -2.58 3.71
C ARG A 103 -4.41 -1.13 3.96
N ASP A 104 -4.43 -0.68 5.21
CA ASP A 104 -4.16 0.72 5.56
C ASP A 104 -2.67 1.02 5.48
N HIS A 105 -1.83 0.04 5.85
CA HIS A 105 -0.37 0.15 5.80
C HIS A 105 0.26 -0.58 4.60
N HIS A 106 -0.54 -1.08 3.65
CA HIS A 106 -0.10 -1.90 2.51
C HIS A 106 0.87 -3.01 2.91
N ARG A 107 0.51 -3.79 3.94
CA ARG A 107 1.40 -4.82 4.51
C ARG A 107 0.74 -6.19 4.48
N ALA A 108 1.45 -7.19 4.00
CA ALA A 108 0.99 -8.57 3.98
C ALA A 108 1.95 -9.46 4.77
N ILE A 109 1.43 -10.18 5.75
CA ILE A 109 2.19 -11.08 6.62
C ILE A 109 1.66 -12.50 6.43
N ALA A 110 2.54 -13.44 6.13
CA ALA A 110 2.16 -14.84 5.96
C ALA A 110 3.15 -15.78 6.66
N PRO A 111 2.66 -16.77 7.43
CA PRO A 111 3.50 -17.89 7.85
C PRO A 111 3.85 -18.74 6.64
N ALA A 112 5.08 -19.22 6.56
CA ALA A 112 5.49 -20.15 5.50
C ALA A 112 5.31 -21.61 5.92
N ALA A 113 4.81 -22.44 5.02
CA ALA A 113 4.76 -23.88 5.22
C ALA A 113 6.18 -24.49 5.17
N PRO A 114 6.46 -25.51 6.00
CA PRO A 114 7.74 -26.21 5.96
C PRO A 114 7.92 -26.93 4.62
N LEU A 115 8.99 -26.58 3.91
CA LEU A 115 9.37 -27.18 2.63
C LEU A 115 10.52 -28.18 2.89
N PRO A 116 10.39 -29.45 2.46
CA PRO A 116 11.46 -30.44 2.63
C PRO A 116 12.79 -29.96 2.03
N GLY A 117 13.83 -29.88 2.86
CA GLY A 117 15.17 -29.45 2.44
C GLY A 117 15.34 -27.92 2.29
N ALA A 118 14.30 -27.12 2.53
CA ALA A 118 14.43 -25.67 2.53
C ALA A 118 15.11 -25.17 3.81
N THR A 119 16.02 -24.22 3.65
CA THR A 119 16.65 -23.52 4.77
C THR A 119 16.01 -22.16 4.97
N VAL A 120 16.31 -21.51 6.09
CA VAL A 120 15.92 -20.13 6.38
C VAL A 120 16.31 -19.17 5.23
N ALA A 121 17.45 -19.41 4.58
CA ALA A 121 17.90 -18.65 3.42
C ALA A 121 16.95 -18.78 2.22
N THR A 122 16.40 -19.97 1.99
CA THR A 122 15.39 -20.21 0.94
C THR A 122 14.16 -19.35 1.15
N TYR A 123 13.65 -19.27 2.38
CA TYR A 123 12.48 -18.42 2.71
C TYR A 123 12.76 -16.93 2.55
N ARG A 124 13.95 -16.46 2.95
CA ARG A 124 14.36 -15.07 2.72
C ARG A 124 14.40 -14.71 1.23
N MET A 125 14.86 -15.64 0.39
CA MET A 125 14.85 -15.46 -1.06
C MET A 125 13.43 -15.45 -1.64
N LEU A 126 12.52 -16.29 -1.13
CA LEU A 126 11.11 -16.25 -1.51
C LEU A 126 10.45 -14.93 -1.14
N GLU A 127 10.75 -14.38 0.04
CA GLU A 127 10.25 -13.08 0.47
C GLU A 127 10.73 -11.96 -0.46
N ARG A 128 12.02 -11.92 -0.78
CA ARG A 128 12.56 -10.94 -1.74
C ARG A 128 11.87 -11.03 -3.09
N ARG A 129 11.58 -12.25 -3.57
CA ARG A 129 10.86 -12.45 -4.83
C ARG A 129 9.40 -11.98 -4.73
N ALA A 130 8.72 -12.28 -3.62
CA ALA A 130 7.34 -11.84 -3.39
C ALA A 130 7.23 -10.31 -3.31
N ALA A 131 8.18 -9.66 -2.62
CA ALA A 131 8.28 -8.20 -2.54
C ALA A 131 8.55 -7.57 -3.91
N GLN A 132 9.38 -8.17 -4.76
CA GLN A 132 9.62 -7.70 -6.12
C GLN A 132 8.40 -7.83 -7.04
N GLN A 133 7.50 -8.78 -6.78
CA GLN A 133 6.27 -8.97 -7.55
C GLN A 133 5.13 -8.05 -7.10
N SER A 134 5.24 -7.49 -5.89
CA SER A 134 4.19 -6.70 -5.26
C SER A 134 4.67 -5.26 -5.11
N GLU A 135 4.66 -4.48 -6.20
CA GLU A 135 5.35 -3.17 -6.30
C GLU A 135 4.87 -2.10 -5.29
N ASP A 136 3.77 -2.32 -4.57
CA ASP A 136 3.22 -1.37 -3.58
C ASP A 136 3.00 -1.96 -2.18
N TRP A 137 3.37 -3.23 -1.94
CA TRP A 137 3.05 -3.95 -0.70
C TRP A 137 4.30 -4.45 0.03
N ASP A 138 4.38 -4.20 1.35
CA ASP A 138 5.40 -4.79 2.22
C ASP A 138 5.03 -6.24 2.54
N VAL A 139 5.73 -7.19 1.91
CA VAL A 139 5.53 -8.62 2.11
C VAL A 139 6.49 -9.14 3.18
N ALA A 140 5.93 -9.69 4.25
CA ALA A 140 6.63 -10.27 5.36
C ALA A 140 6.32 -11.77 5.48
N ILE A 141 7.32 -12.61 5.22
CA ILE A 141 7.21 -14.06 5.36
C ILE A 141 7.83 -14.49 6.69
N VAL A 142 7.07 -15.24 7.49
CA VAL A 142 7.55 -15.83 8.74
C VAL A 142 8.00 -17.26 8.46
N PRO A 143 9.32 -17.56 8.46
CA PRO A 143 9.81 -18.91 8.22
C PRO A 143 9.53 -19.81 9.44
N PRO A 144 9.36 -21.13 9.23
CA PRO A 144 9.32 -22.09 10.33
C PRO A 144 10.63 -22.04 11.14
N GLN A 145 10.55 -22.27 12.45
CA GLN A 145 11.73 -22.31 13.30
C GLN A 145 12.64 -23.48 12.90
N GLY A 146 13.87 -23.16 12.54
CA GLY A 146 14.84 -24.12 12.02
C GLY A 146 16.28 -23.68 12.28
N PRO A 147 17.28 -24.49 11.88
CA PRO A 147 18.68 -24.14 12.05
C PRO A 147 19.04 -22.87 11.26
N LEU A 148 19.75 -21.95 11.91
CA LEU A 148 20.32 -20.77 11.27
C LEU A 148 21.53 -21.17 10.40
N PRO A 149 21.81 -20.43 9.31
CA PRO A 149 22.93 -20.74 8.42
C PRO A 149 24.27 -20.66 9.15
N GLU A 150 25.19 -21.57 8.81
CA GLU A 150 26.56 -21.53 9.30
C GLU A 150 27.33 -20.37 8.66
N ILE A 151 28.02 -19.59 9.49
CA ILE A 151 28.91 -18.53 9.03
C ILE A 151 30.32 -19.10 8.96
N VAL A 152 30.90 -19.10 7.76
CA VAL A 152 32.24 -19.61 7.46
C VAL A 152 33.14 -18.44 7.08
N PHE A 153 34.33 -18.37 7.69
CA PHE A 153 35.34 -17.39 7.33
C PHE A 153 36.41 -18.02 6.46
N ALA A 154 36.96 -17.24 5.53
CA ALA A 154 38.19 -17.58 4.82
C ALA A 154 39.38 -17.82 5.78
N ASP A 155 40.34 -18.62 5.33
CA ASP A 155 41.49 -19.01 6.15
C ASP A 155 42.33 -17.80 6.57
N GLY A 156 42.57 -17.68 7.87
CA GLY A 156 43.30 -16.57 8.48
C GLY A 156 42.56 -15.22 8.51
N SER A 157 41.37 -15.13 7.90
CA SER A 157 40.59 -13.89 7.86
C SER A 157 39.73 -13.70 9.10
N ASP A 158 39.60 -12.46 9.57
CA ASP A 158 38.66 -11.98 10.59
C ASP A 158 37.58 -11.05 10.02
N THR A 159 37.59 -10.81 8.71
CA THR A 159 36.60 -10.01 7.99
C THR A 159 35.47 -10.87 7.44
N LEU A 160 34.24 -10.33 7.46
CA LEU A 160 33.10 -10.97 6.82
C LEU A 160 33.21 -10.80 5.32
N ASP A 161 33.31 -11.92 4.59
CA ASP A 161 33.15 -11.93 3.14
C ASP A 161 31.67 -11.82 2.75
N ALA A 162 31.37 -11.85 1.45
CA ALA A 162 30.00 -11.70 0.96
C ALA A 162 29.09 -12.84 1.45
N ASP A 163 29.59 -14.08 1.49
CA ASP A 163 28.82 -15.26 1.88
C ASP A 163 28.57 -15.28 3.40
N ALA A 164 29.60 -14.99 4.21
CA ALA A 164 29.49 -14.83 5.65
C ALA A 164 28.56 -13.67 6.03
N GLY A 165 28.66 -12.55 5.30
CA GLY A 165 27.77 -11.41 5.46
C GLY A 165 26.31 -11.77 5.18
N ASP A 166 26.04 -12.53 4.11
CA ASP A 166 24.68 -12.97 3.79
C ASP A 166 24.13 -13.99 4.80
N ALA A 167 24.98 -14.87 5.34
CA ALA A 167 24.60 -15.78 6.43
C ALA A 167 24.24 -15.02 7.72
N VAL A 168 25.00 -13.99 8.08
CA VAL A 168 24.67 -13.11 9.22
C VAL A 168 23.37 -12.36 8.96
N ALA A 169 23.18 -11.79 7.76
CA ALA A 169 21.97 -11.06 7.41
C ALA A 169 20.73 -11.97 7.40
N THR A 170 20.86 -13.20 6.91
CA THR A 170 19.80 -14.22 6.95
C THR A 170 19.45 -14.61 8.37
N SER A 171 20.45 -14.75 9.25
CA SER A 171 20.23 -15.05 10.65
C SER A 171 19.53 -13.91 11.39
N ALA A 172 19.94 -12.66 11.14
CA ALA A 172 19.29 -11.47 11.71
C ALA A 172 17.84 -11.31 11.21
N TRP A 173 17.61 -11.56 9.91
CA TRP A 173 16.28 -11.57 9.32
C TRP A 173 15.36 -12.58 10.01
N ALA A 174 15.82 -13.82 10.17
CA ALA A 174 15.04 -14.87 10.83
C ALA A 174 14.74 -14.54 12.30
N ALA A 175 15.72 -14.00 13.03
CA ALA A 175 15.54 -13.56 14.40
C ALA A 175 14.44 -12.52 14.52
N ARG A 176 14.43 -11.51 13.64
CA ARG A 176 13.36 -10.50 13.60
C ARG A 176 12.00 -11.12 13.30
N ARG A 177 11.92 -12.09 12.39
CA ARG A 177 10.65 -12.79 12.07
C ARG A 177 10.14 -13.65 13.23
N TRP A 178 11.03 -14.19 14.06
CA TRP A 178 10.69 -14.93 15.27
C TRP A 178 10.51 -14.06 16.52
N ASN A 179 10.55 -12.72 16.37
CA ASN A 179 10.50 -11.77 17.47
C ASN A 179 11.63 -11.98 18.51
N VAL A 180 12.79 -12.47 18.06
CA VAL A 180 14.00 -12.69 18.84
C VAL A 180 14.91 -11.49 18.67
N SER A 181 15.13 -10.74 19.76
CA SER A 181 16.00 -9.56 19.76
C SER A 181 17.47 -9.89 19.97
N THR A 182 17.78 -11.13 20.38
CA THR A 182 19.13 -11.52 20.81
C THR A 182 19.56 -12.87 20.25
N LEU A 183 20.72 -12.90 19.60
CA LEU A 183 21.35 -14.12 19.09
C LEU A 183 22.64 -14.42 19.86
N ALA A 184 22.87 -15.69 20.17
CA ALA A 184 24.09 -16.15 20.78
C ALA A 184 25.17 -16.39 19.70
N VAL A 185 26.33 -15.76 19.89
CA VAL A 185 27.49 -15.82 18.98
C VAL A 185 28.58 -16.66 19.65
N PRO A 186 28.89 -17.85 19.10
CA PRO A 186 30.00 -18.67 19.61
C PRO A 186 31.32 -17.90 19.59
N GLY A 187 32.13 -18.01 20.65
CA GLY A 187 33.46 -17.39 20.71
C GLY A 187 33.48 -15.89 21.02
N LEU A 188 32.30 -15.28 21.22
CA LEU A 188 32.20 -13.91 21.70
C LEU A 188 32.55 -13.88 23.20
N PRO A 189 33.47 -12.99 23.65
CA PRO A 189 33.87 -12.92 25.05
C PRO A 189 32.73 -12.38 25.91
N ALA A 190 32.58 -12.92 27.12
CA ALA A 190 31.69 -12.35 28.12
C ALA A 190 32.33 -11.07 28.70
N GLY A 191 31.85 -9.90 28.28
CA GLY A 191 32.32 -8.60 28.76
C GLY A 191 33.28 -7.89 27.82
N ALA A 192 34.27 -7.19 28.38
CA ALA A 192 35.25 -6.45 27.59
C ALA A 192 36.11 -7.40 26.74
N PRO A 193 36.48 -7.02 25.50
CA PRO A 193 37.38 -7.82 24.69
C PRO A 193 38.71 -8.05 25.42
N PRO A 194 39.27 -9.27 25.39
CA PRO A 194 40.58 -9.53 25.97
C PRO A 194 41.66 -8.69 25.29
N ALA A 195 42.73 -8.34 26.01
CA ALA A 195 43.80 -7.48 25.50
C ALA A 195 44.48 -8.04 24.23
N ASN A 196 44.53 -9.37 24.08
CA ASN A 196 45.01 -10.08 22.89
C ASN A 196 43.94 -11.07 22.42
N PRO A 197 42.95 -10.65 21.61
CA PRO A 197 41.91 -11.55 21.13
C PRO A 197 42.49 -12.55 20.13
N ASN A 198 42.16 -13.83 20.33
CA ASN A 198 42.45 -14.87 19.34
C ASN A 198 41.62 -14.66 18.06
N LEU A 199 41.96 -15.38 16.99
CA LEU A 199 41.29 -15.22 15.69
C LEU A 199 39.77 -15.47 15.80
N ASP A 200 39.35 -16.45 16.59
CA ASP A 200 37.94 -16.80 16.76
C ASP A 200 37.16 -15.70 17.50
N THR A 201 37.76 -15.05 18.50
CA THR A 201 37.18 -13.89 19.18
C THR A 201 37.08 -12.70 18.22
N ARG A 202 38.08 -12.44 17.37
CA ARG A 202 37.99 -11.36 16.37
C ARG A 202 36.85 -11.61 15.38
N ARG A 203 36.70 -12.84 14.89
CA ARG A 203 35.58 -13.27 14.03
C ARG A 203 34.22 -13.10 14.72
N ALA A 204 34.11 -13.53 15.97
CA ALA A 204 32.89 -13.37 16.77
C ALA A 204 32.53 -11.90 16.99
N LEU A 205 33.54 -11.04 17.21
CA LEU A 205 33.34 -9.58 17.30
C LEU A 205 32.85 -8.99 15.97
N SER A 206 33.39 -9.43 14.83
CA SER A 206 32.93 -9.03 13.50
C SER A 206 31.46 -9.43 13.27
N ILE A 207 31.08 -10.67 13.62
CA ILE A 207 29.68 -11.13 13.55
C ILE A 207 28.79 -10.28 14.47
N ALA A 208 29.20 -10.06 15.72
CA ALA A 208 28.42 -9.28 16.68
C ALA A 208 28.26 -7.82 16.24
N ALA A 209 29.26 -7.22 15.59
CA ALA A 209 29.16 -5.89 15.01
C ALA A 209 28.12 -5.86 13.87
N ALA A 210 28.16 -6.84 12.96
CA ALA A 210 27.19 -6.94 11.87
C ALA A 210 25.76 -7.19 12.37
N LEU A 211 25.57 -8.03 13.39
CA LEU A 211 24.25 -8.25 14.02
C LEU A 211 23.69 -6.96 14.63
N ARG A 212 24.52 -6.18 15.33
CA ARG A 212 24.11 -4.89 15.92
C ARG A 212 23.71 -3.86 14.87
N GLN A 213 24.40 -3.83 13.72
CA GLN A 213 23.98 -2.99 12.58
C GLN A 213 22.59 -3.41 12.05
N GLN A 214 22.25 -4.69 12.16
CA GLN A 214 20.93 -5.23 11.86
C GLN A 214 19.98 -5.18 13.07
N GLY A 215 20.27 -4.39 14.12
CA GLY A 215 19.36 -4.20 15.27
C GLY A 215 19.13 -5.46 16.12
N VAL A 216 19.98 -6.47 16.00
CA VAL A 216 19.94 -7.70 16.80
C VAL A 216 21.09 -7.70 17.81
N ALA A 217 20.78 -7.89 19.09
CA ALA A 217 21.79 -8.00 20.13
C ALA A 217 22.56 -9.31 20.01
N ALA A 218 23.85 -9.27 20.33
CA ALA A 218 24.72 -10.44 20.34
C ALA A 218 25.07 -10.82 21.78
N THR A 219 24.85 -12.08 22.15
CA THR A 219 25.22 -12.64 23.46
C THR A 219 26.35 -13.65 23.33
N PRO A 220 27.24 -13.76 24.34
CA PRO A 220 28.28 -14.79 24.37
C PRO A 220 27.71 -16.20 24.33
N ALA A 221 28.26 -17.06 23.46
CA ALA A 221 28.08 -18.50 23.50
C ALA A 221 29.44 -19.22 23.54
N PRO A 222 29.52 -20.44 24.12
CA PRO A 222 30.73 -21.24 24.11
C PRO A 222 31.23 -21.45 22.67
N ALA A 223 32.55 -21.42 22.49
CA ALA A 223 33.17 -21.44 21.17
C ALA A 223 32.85 -22.72 20.40
N ALA A 224 32.46 -22.57 19.13
CA ALA A 224 32.13 -23.66 18.20
C ALA A 224 33.19 -23.80 17.09
N GLY A 225 34.48 -23.68 17.44
CA GLY A 225 35.59 -23.86 16.49
C GLY A 225 35.50 -22.97 15.25
N ARG A 226 35.72 -23.56 14.05
CA ARG A 226 35.81 -22.81 12.77
C ARG A 226 34.45 -22.45 12.14
N ARG A 227 33.34 -22.96 12.66
CA ARG A 227 31.99 -22.75 12.11
C ARG A 227 31.13 -22.07 13.16
N PHE A 228 30.61 -20.90 12.82
CA PHE A 228 29.78 -20.14 13.73
C PHE A 228 28.32 -20.38 13.37
N ALA A 229 27.62 -21.18 14.18
CA ALA A 229 26.18 -21.32 14.11
C ALA A 229 25.55 -20.40 15.16
N LEU A 230 24.77 -19.42 14.71
CA LEU A 230 24.01 -18.57 15.61
C LEU A 230 22.84 -19.35 16.18
N THR A 231 22.53 -19.11 17.45
CA THR A 231 21.35 -19.69 18.09
C THR A 231 20.51 -18.57 18.71
N PRO A 232 19.17 -18.66 18.64
CA PRO A 232 18.31 -17.77 19.42
C PRO A 232 18.73 -17.84 20.89
N ALA A 233 19.02 -16.70 21.51
CA ALA A 233 19.30 -16.69 22.93
C ALA A 233 18.02 -17.10 23.66
N ALA A 234 18.09 -18.18 24.45
CA ALA A 234 16.98 -18.55 25.32
C ALA A 234 16.67 -17.36 26.23
N THR A 235 15.45 -16.83 26.15
CA THR A 235 14.97 -15.88 27.15
C THR A 235 15.09 -16.57 28.51
N PRO A 236 15.81 -16.00 29.49
CA PRO A 236 15.76 -16.56 30.83
C PRO A 236 14.29 -16.58 31.26
N ALA A 237 13.80 -17.78 31.62
CA ALA A 237 12.47 -17.93 32.18
C ALA A 237 12.35 -17.02 33.43
N PRO A 238 11.18 -16.39 33.66
CA PRO A 238 10.97 -15.50 34.80
C PRO A 238 11.12 -16.21 36.15
#